data_AF-A0AAD7J1I2-F1
#
_entry.id   AF-A0AAD7J1I2-F1
#
_cell.length_a   1.000
_cell.length_b   1.000
_cell.length_c   1.000
_cell.angle_alpha   90.00
_cell.angle_beta   90.00
_cell.angle_gamma   90.00
#
_symmetry.space_group_name_H-M   'P 1'
#
loop_
_entity.id
_entity.type
_entity.pdbx_description
1 polymer ?
#
loop_
_entity_poly.entity_id
_entity_poly.type
_entity_poly.pdbx_seq_one_letter_code
_entity_poly.pdbx_strand_id
1 'polypeptide(L)'
;LIIKHTLNDEQTRAFLLLADKIGRELETGRKGPPISLLCTGPGGTGKSVIFGAWKEFYEITGRPERLRLTAPTGVVASDIGGCTIHSEASLRVSPAKMKSTPTLRTNLEERLSPLETLILDEVYFLSAQDLARLSEYLC
;
A
#
# COMPACT_ATOMS: atom_id res chain seq x y z
N LEU A 1 -7.40 -3.29 -18.19
CA LEU A 1 -7.60 -2.91 -16.76
C LEU A 1 -8.35 -1.59 -16.62
N ILE A 2 -7.87 -0.48 -17.19
CA ILE A 2 -8.56 0.83 -17.13
C ILE A 2 -10.03 0.76 -17.58
N ILE A 3 -10.27 0.27 -18.81
CA ILE A 3 -11.64 0.13 -19.35
C ILE A 3 -12.46 -0.88 -18.54
N LYS A 4 -11.85 -2.01 -18.14
CA LYS A 4 -12.50 -3.10 -17.39
C LYS A 4 -13.03 -2.64 -16.03
N HIS A 5 -12.26 -1.83 -15.31
CA HIS A 5 -12.63 -1.29 -14.00
C HIS A 5 -13.31 0.08 -14.08
N THR A 6 -13.58 0.57 -15.29
CA THR A 6 -14.25 1.86 -15.53
C THR A 6 -13.57 3.02 -14.78
N LEU A 7 -12.24 3.07 -14.82
CA LEU A 7 -11.48 4.10 -14.11
C LEU A 7 -11.73 5.48 -14.73
N ASN A 8 -11.97 6.48 -13.89
CA ASN A 8 -12.01 7.88 -14.32
C ASN A 8 -10.61 8.42 -14.66
N ASP A 9 -10.50 9.66 -15.12
CA ASP A 9 -9.22 10.24 -15.56
C ASP A 9 -8.16 10.32 -14.45
N GLU A 10 -8.55 10.65 -13.23
CA GLU A 10 -7.64 10.77 -12.09
C GLU A 10 -7.15 9.40 -11.62
N GLN A 11 -8.06 8.44 -11.55
CA GLN A 11 -7.77 7.04 -11.28
C GLN A 11 -6.85 6.47 -12.37
N THR A 12 -7.17 6.73 -13.63
CA THR A 12 -6.35 6.29 -14.77
C THR A 12 -4.93 6.84 -14.67
N ARG A 13 -4.76 8.12 -14.32
CA ARG A 13 -3.43 8.71 -14.08
C ARG A 13 -2.68 8.03 -12.95
N ALA A 14 -3.32 7.84 -11.79
CA ALA A 14 -2.69 7.16 -10.65
C ALA A 14 -2.30 5.71 -10.98
N PHE A 15 -3.18 4.99 -11.68
CA PHE A 15 -2.94 3.63 -12.12
C PHE A 15 -1.72 3.54 -13.06
N LEU A 16 -1.69 4.40 -14.09
CA LEU A 16 -0.63 4.41 -15.09
C LEU A 16 0.73 4.82 -14.50
N LEU A 17 0.77 5.77 -13.55
CA LEU A 17 2.02 6.17 -12.89
C LEU A 17 2.68 4.98 -12.17
N LEU A 18 1.88 4.21 -11.43
CA LEU A 18 2.40 3.04 -10.72
C LEU A 18 2.76 1.91 -11.70
N ALA A 19 1.91 1.64 -12.68
CA ALA A 19 2.14 0.59 -13.68
C ALA A 19 3.39 0.84 -14.53
N ASP A 20 3.62 2.08 -14.98
CA ASP A 20 4.82 2.49 -15.73
C ASP A 20 6.08 2.32 -14.88
N LYS A 21 6.06 2.76 -13.60
CA LYS A 21 7.20 2.55 -12.69
C LYS A 21 7.53 1.06 -12.57
N ILE A 22 6.55 0.23 -12.25
CA ILE A 22 6.76 -1.21 -12.04
C ILE A 22 7.24 -1.87 -13.34
N GLY A 23 6.66 -1.50 -14.49
CA GLY A 23 7.10 -1.98 -15.79
C GLY A 23 8.58 -1.71 -16.06
N ARG A 24 9.02 -0.46 -15.83
CA ARG A 24 10.44 -0.08 -16.00
C ARG A 24 11.36 -0.81 -15.04
N GLU A 25 10.95 -0.99 -13.78
CA GLU A 25 11.75 -1.72 -12.79
C GLU A 25 11.93 -3.19 -13.18
N LEU A 26 10.89 -3.81 -13.75
CA LEU A 26 10.95 -5.19 -14.27
C LEU A 26 11.83 -5.30 -15.51
N GLU A 27 11.69 -4.38 -16.47
CA GLU A 27 12.48 -4.38 -17.71
C GLU A 27 13.96 -4.14 -17.47
N THR A 28 14.29 -3.20 -16.58
CA THR A 28 15.69 -2.78 -16.34
C THR A 28 16.36 -3.57 -15.21
N GLY A 29 15.58 -4.26 -14.37
CA GLY A 29 16.05 -4.88 -13.13
C GLY A 29 16.54 -3.88 -12.07
N ARG A 30 16.37 -2.57 -12.30
CA ARG A 30 16.83 -1.50 -11.40
C ARG A 30 15.63 -0.89 -10.70
N LYS A 31 15.68 -0.84 -9.37
CA LYS A 31 14.68 -0.11 -8.58
C LYS A 31 14.86 1.39 -8.75
N GLY A 32 13.76 2.09 -9.01
CA GLY A 32 13.71 3.55 -9.01
C GLY A 32 13.40 4.10 -7.61
N PRO A 33 13.36 5.43 -7.46
CA PRO A 33 12.86 6.04 -6.22
C PRO A 33 11.39 5.64 -5.97
N PRO A 34 10.98 5.50 -4.69
CA PRO A 34 9.58 5.23 -4.38
C PRO A 34 8.68 6.38 -4.83
N ILE A 35 7.44 6.07 -5.20
CA ILE A 35 6.41 7.07 -5.51
C ILE A 35 5.44 7.12 -4.34
N SER A 36 5.26 8.30 -3.76
CA SER A 36 4.20 8.58 -2.79
C SER A 36 3.05 9.30 -3.49
N LEU A 37 1.89 8.66 -3.57
CA LEU A 37 0.68 9.22 -4.17
C LEU A 37 -0.38 9.47 -3.09
N LEU A 38 -0.89 10.69 -3.01
CA LEU A 38 -2.08 11.01 -2.22
C LEU A 38 -3.27 11.18 -3.16
N CYS A 39 -4.16 10.20 -3.17
CA CYS A 39 -5.41 10.27 -3.93
C CYS A 39 -6.52 10.77 -3.00
N THR A 40 -6.97 12.01 -3.19
CA THR A 40 -8.03 12.63 -2.41
C THR A 40 -9.31 12.83 -3.23
N GLY A 41 -10.42 13.07 -2.57
CA GLY A 41 -11.72 13.36 -3.18
C GLY A 41 -12.86 13.17 -2.17
N PRO A 42 -14.05 13.72 -2.45
CA PRO A 42 -15.22 13.55 -1.59
C PRO A 42 -15.55 12.08 -1.29
N GLY A 43 -16.19 11.80 -0.15
CA GLY A 43 -16.73 10.46 0.13
C GLY A 43 -17.71 10.03 -0.96
N GLY A 44 -17.73 8.73 -1.30
CA GLY A 44 -18.65 8.20 -2.32
C GLY A 44 -18.23 8.41 -3.78
N THR A 45 -17.05 8.96 -4.06
CA THR A 45 -16.54 9.12 -5.45
C THR A 45 -15.88 7.88 -6.05
N GLY A 46 -16.04 6.72 -5.42
CA GLY A 46 -15.50 5.46 -5.94
C GLY A 46 -13.96 5.39 -5.93
N LYS A 47 -13.28 6.10 -5.01
CA LYS A 47 -11.81 6.03 -4.87
C LYS A 47 -11.30 4.59 -4.75
N SER A 48 -12.03 3.73 -4.04
CA SER A 48 -11.62 2.33 -3.86
C SER A 48 -11.79 1.46 -5.12
N VAL A 49 -12.43 1.96 -6.20
CA VAL A 49 -12.58 1.24 -7.48
C VAL A 49 -11.22 0.91 -8.08
N ILE A 50 -10.26 1.84 -7.99
CA ILE A 50 -8.92 1.63 -8.54
C ILE A 50 -8.14 0.51 -7.82
N PHE A 51 -8.52 0.14 -6.60
CA PHE A 51 -7.94 -1.00 -5.88
C PHE A 51 -8.17 -2.31 -6.63
N GLY A 52 -9.34 -2.48 -7.26
CA GLY A 52 -9.63 -3.64 -8.11
C GLY A 52 -8.67 -3.73 -9.30
N ALA A 53 -8.39 -2.60 -9.95
CA ALA A 53 -7.46 -2.54 -11.07
C ALA A 53 -6.03 -2.90 -10.65
N TRP A 54 -5.57 -2.42 -9.48
CA TRP A 54 -4.24 -2.77 -8.97
C TRP A 54 -4.13 -4.22 -8.52
N LYS A 55 -5.15 -4.79 -7.85
CA LYS A 55 -5.16 -6.22 -7.52
C LYS A 55 -4.98 -7.06 -8.77
N GLU A 56 -5.81 -6.81 -9.78
CA GLU A 56 -5.75 -7.57 -11.04
C GLU A 56 -4.42 -7.35 -11.80
N PHE A 57 -3.85 -6.14 -11.75
CA PHE A 57 -2.52 -5.88 -12.32
C PHE A 57 -1.43 -6.76 -11.67
N TYR A 58 -1.42 -6.86 -10.35
CA TYR A 58 -0.45 -7.68 -9.64
C TYR A 58 -0.71 -9.19 -9.81
N GLU A 59 -1.97 -9.61 -9.93
CA GLU A 59 -2.34 -10.99 -10.28
C GLU A 59 -1.83 -11.38 -11.68
N ILE A 60 -2.09 -10.56 -12.70
CA ILE A 60 -1.69 -10.85 -14.09
C ILE A 60 -0.16 -10.83 -14.23
N THR A 61 0.54 -10.03 -13.43
CA THR A 61 2.01 -10.01 -13.42
C THR A 61 2.62 -11.08 -12.50
N GLY A 62 1.80 -12.01 -11.97
CA GLY A 62 2.25 -13.17 -11.19
C GLY A 62 2.85 -12.83 -9.83
N ARG A 63 2.49 -11.68 -9.26
CA ARG A 63 3.11 -11.09 -8.06
C ARG A 63 2.09 -10.52 -7.06
N PRO A 64 0.97 -11.22 -6.77
CA PRO A 64 -0.10 -10.69 -5.92
C PRO A 64 0.37 -10.30 -4.52
N GLU A 65 1.40 -10.95 -3.98
CA GLU A 65 1.98 -10.69 -2.67
C GLU A 65 2.71 -9.34 -2.56
N ARG A 66 3.06 -8.73 -3.69
CA ARG A 66 3.75 -7.43 -3.78
C ARG A 66 2.83 -6.24 -3.54
N LEU A 67 1.51 -6.45 -3.51
CA LEU A 67 0.50 -5.44 -3.19
C LEU A 67 -0.10 -5.69 -1.81
N ARG A 68 -0.18 -4.64 -0.99
CA ARG A 68 -0.93 -4.68 0.27
C ARG A 68 -1.95 -3.56 0.33
N LEU A 69 -3.20 -3.92 0.61
CA LEU A 69 -4.25 -2.95 0.94
C LEU A 69 -4.40 -2.86 2.45
N THR A 70 -4.42 -1.64 2.96
CA THR A 70 -4.56 -1.37 4.38
C THR A 70 -5.54 -0.24 4.66
N ALA A 71 -6.13 -0.27 5.85
CA ALA A 71 -6.90 0.85 6.39
C ALA A 71 -6.63 1.00 7.91
N PRO A 72 -6.93 2.15 8.53
CA PRO A 72 -6.77 2.34 9.97
C PRO A 72 -7.72 1.48 10.82
N THR A 73 -8.96 1.27 10.35
CA THR A 73 -10.01 0.54 11.08
C THR A 73 -10.26 -0.84 10.47
N GLY A 74 -10.64 -1.80 11.31
CA GLY A 74 -10.86 -3.18 10.88
C GLY A 74 -12.02 -3.35 9.90
N VAL A 75 -13.08 -2.54 10.05
CA VAL A 75 -14.25 -2.57 9.15
C VAL A 75 -13.83 -2.16 7.73
N VAL A 76 -13.20 -0.99 7.59
CA VAL A 76 -12.74 -0.50 6.27
C VAL A 76 -11.69 -1.44 5.67
N ALA A 77 -10.77 -1.95 6.48
CA ALA A 77 -9.77 -2.92 6.03
C ALA A 77 -10.44 -4.19 5.48
N SER A 78 -11.49 -4.68 6.14
CA SER A 78 -12.28 -5.83 5.67
C SER A 78 -13.00 -5.51 4.36
N ASP A 79 -13.60 -4.32 4.24
CA ASP A 79 -14.37 -3.92 3.06
C ASP A 79 -13.51 -3.85 1.78
N ILE A 80 -12.26 -3.40 1.90
CA ILE A 80 -11.31 -3.38 0.78
C ILE A 80 -10.59 -4.73 0.57
N GLY A 81 -10.88 -5.74 1.40
CA GLY A 81 -10.24 -7.05 1.36
C GLY A 81 -8.74 -6.98 1.69
N GLY A 82 -8.40 -6.22 2.74
CA GLY A 82 -7.05 -5.99 3.23
C GLY A 82 -6.94 -6.22 4.74
N CYS A 83 -5.98 -5.56 5.38
CA CYS A 83 -5.72 -5.64 6.81
C CYS A 83 -5.56 -4.25 7.44
N THR A 84 -5.44 -4.18 8.77
CA THR A 84 -5.18 -2.86 9.37
C THR A 84 -3.72 -2.45 9.18
N ILE A 85 -3.47 -1.17 8.91
CA ILE A 85 -2.09 -0.67 8.82
C ILE A 85 -1.33 -0.84 10.15
N HIS A 86 -2.06 -0.75 11.27
CA HIS A 86 -1.53 -0.99 12.61
C HIS A 86 -0.95 -2.39 12.79
N SER A 87 -1.65 -3.42 12.30
CA SER A 87 -1.16 -4.80 12.34
C SER A 87 -0.03 -5.02 11.33
N GLU A 88 -0.20 -4.51 10.11
CA GLU A 88 0.76 -4.71 9.01
C GLU A 88 2.13 -4.13 9.37
N ALA A 89 2.16 -2.86 9.78
CA ALA A 89 3.38 -2.13 10.12
C ALA A 89 3.75 -2.18 11.62
N SER A 90 3.04 -2.96 12.44
CA SER A 90 3.30 -3.07 13.89
C SER A 90 3.34 -1.73 14.66
N LEU A 91 2.49 -0.77 14.27
CA LEU A 91 2.54 0.62 14.77
C LEU A 91 2.28 0.76 16.28
N ARG A 92 1.67 -0.26 16.91
CA ARG A 92 1.42 -0.30 18.37
C ARG A 92 2.58 -0.87 19.18
N VAL A 93 3.63 -1.39 18.54
CA VAL A 93 4.85 -1.86 19.21
C VAL A 93 5.75 -0.65 19.48
N SER A 94 6.19 -0.49 20.72
CA SER A 94 7.10 0.62 21.04
C SER A 94 8.46 0.43 20.35
N PRO A 95 9.14 1.52 19.93
CA PRO A 95 10.45 1.42 19.29
C PRO A 95 11.49 0.67 20.16
N ALA A 96 11.44 0.85 21.48
CA ALA A 96 12.30 0.13 22.40
C ALA A 96 12.06 -1.39 22.34
N LYS A 97 10.79 -1.82 22.32
CA LYS A 97 10.42 -3.24 22.22
C LYS A 97 10.77 -3.84 20.85
N MET A 98 10.59 -3.06 19.78
CA MET A 98 10.97 -3.45 18.43
C MET A 98 12.49 -3.67 18.31
N LYS A 99 13.30 -2.82 18.95
CA LYS A 99 14.77 -2.95 18.98
C LYS A 99 15.26 -4.09 19.87
N SER A 100 14.59 -4.33 21.00
CA SER A 100 15.02 -5.35 21.97
C SER A 100 14.56 -6.77 21.63
N THR A 101 13.60 -6.94 20.73
CA THR A 101 12.98 -8.24 20.43
C THR A 101 13.21 -8.62 18.95
N PRO A 102 14.27 -9.40 18.63
CA PRO A 102 14.63 -9.73 17.25
C PRO A 102 13.49 -10.36 16.45
N THR A 103 12.70 -11.23 17.07
CA THR A 103 11.58 -11.90 16.41
C THR A 103 10.50 -10.92 15.92
N LEU A 104 10.22 -9.84 16.65
CA LEU A 104 9.24 -8.83 16.20
C LEU A 104 9.73 -8.09 14.95
N ARG A 105 11.03 -7.78 14.92
CA ARG A 105 11.68 -7.14 13.78
C ARG A 105 11.65 -8.05 12.56
N THR A 106 12.04 -9.32 12.70
CA THR A 106 12.00 -10.30 11.61
C THR A 106 10.58 -10.46 11.06
N ASN A 107 9.57 -10.57 11.93
CA ASN A 107 8.16 -10.63 11.51
C ASN A 107 7.71 -9.37 10.75
N LEU A 108 8.19 -8.18 11.13
CA LEU A 108 7.90 -6.94 10.41
C LEU A 108 8.57 -6.91 9.03
N GLU A 109 9.85 -7.28 8.98
CA GLU A 109 10.63 -7.37 7.74
C GLU A 109 10.03 -8.40 6.78
N GLU A 110 9.57 -9.57 7.26
CA GLU A 110 8.90 -10.58 6.44
C GLU A 110 7.60 -10.07 5.80
N ARG A 111 6.83 -9.23 6.50
CA ARG A 111 5.60 -8.65 5.95
C ARG A 111 5.86 -7.52 4.97
N LEU A 112 6.83 -6.64 5.25
CA LEU A 112 7.07 -5.42 4.47
C LEU A 112 8.06 -5.61 3.33
N SER A 113 9.07 -6.46 3.47
CA SER A 113 10.11 -6.68 2.44
C SER A 113 9.61 -7.14 1.08
N PRO A 114 8.54 -7.97 0.94
CA PRO A 114 8.03 -8.31 -0.38
C PRO A 114 7.24 -7.17 -1.00
N LEU A 115 6.80 -6.15 -0.25
CA LEU A 115 5.89 -5.15 -0.79
C LEU A 115 6.57 -4.25 -1.82
N GLU A 116 5.95 -4.10 -2.98
CA GLU A 116 6.26 -3.06 -3.97
C GLU A 116 5.28 -1.90 -3.87
N THR A 117 4.03 -2.19 -3.50
CA THR A 117 2.97 -1.20 -3.33
C THR A 117 2.21 -1.43 -2.02
N LEU A 118 2.13 -0.38 -1.21
CA LEU A 118 1.29 -0.30 -0.02
C LEU A 118 0.21 0.77 -0.25
N ILE A 119 -1.05 0.36 -0.20
CA ILE A 119 -2.20 1.28 -0.25
C ILE A 119 -2.75 1.46 1.15
N LEU A 120 -2.99 2.72 1.54
CA LEU A 120 -3.61 3.09 2.79
C LEU A 120 -4.89 3.89 2.50
N ASP A 121 -6.03 3.24 2.69
CA ASP A 121 -7.34 3.91 2.61
C ASP A 121 -7.64 4.66 3.91
N GLU A 122 -8.45 5.71 3.82
CA GLU A 122 -8.86 6.54 4.96
C GLU A 122 -7.68 7.07 5.81
N VAL A 123 -6.60 7.50 5.13
CA VAL A 123 -5.35 7.99 5.76
C VAL A 123 -5.56 9.08 6.80
N TYR A 124 -6.64 9.87 6.71
CA TYR A 124 -6.95 10.93 7.68
C TYR A 124 -7.28 10.41 9.09
N PHE A 125 -7.51 9.10 9.27
CA PHE A 125 -7.64 8.49 10.59
C PHE A 125 -6.28 8.09 11.21
N LEU A 126 -5.15 8.28 10.53
CA LEU A 126 -3.83 8.10 11.13
C LEU A 126 -3.31 9.38 11.78
N SER A 127 -2.62 9.21 12.92
CA SER A 127 -1.91 10.30 13.54
C SER A 127 -0.60 10.63 12.80
N ALA A 128 -0.08 11.84 13.00
CA ALA A 128 1.25 12.20 12.48
C ALA A 128 2.36 11.28 13.01
N GLN A 129 2.20 10.73 14.22
CA GLN A 129 3.15 9.79 14.83
C GLN A 129 3.13 8.44 14.12
N ASP A 130 1.94 7.97 13.72
CA ASP A 130 1.79 6.73 12.95
C ASP A 130 2.42 6.86 11.57
N LEU A 131 2.20 7.99 10.88
CA LEU A 131 2.82 8.28 9.58
C LEU A 131 4.34 8.41 9.68
N ALA A 132 4.86 9.06 10.72
CA ALA A 132 6.30 9.17 10.95
C ALA A 132 6.96 7.80 11.16
N ARG A 133 6.33 6.92 11.95
CA ARG A 133 6.80 5.53 12.14
C ARG A 133 6.73 4.72 10.86
N LEU A 134 5.65 4.87 10.09
CA LEU A 134 5.53 4.18 8.81
C LEU A 134 6.65 4.62 7.85
N SER A 135 6.97 5.91 7.82
CA SER A 135 8.10 6.42 7.03
C SER A 135 9.44 5.87 7.51
N GLU A 136 9.66 5.69 8.82
CA GLU A 136 10.88 5.08 9.36
C GLU A 136 11.05 3.61 8.94
N TYR A 137 9.95 2.89 8.70
CA TYR A 137 9.99 1.47 8.31
C TYR A 137 10.08 1.25 6.80
N LEU A 138 9.65 2.22 5.99
CA LEU A 138 9.56 2.10 4.54
C LEU A 138 10.67 2.84 3.76
N CYS A 139 11.31 3.84 4.38
CA CYS A 139 12.37 4.66 3.80
C CYS A 139 13.72 4.38 4.45
#